data_AF-A0AAW0ITG1-F1
#
_entry.id   AF-A0AAW0ITG1-F1
#
_cell.length_a   1.000
_cell.length_b   1.000
_cell.length_c   1.000
_cell.angle_alpha   90.00
_cell.angle_beta   90.00
_cell.angle_gamma   90.00
#
_symmetry.space_group_name_H-M   'P 1'
#
loop_
_entity.id
_entity.type
_entity.pdbx_description
1 polymer ?
#
loop_
_entity_poly.entity_id
_entity_poly.type
_entity_poly.pdbx_seq_one_letter_code
_entity_poly.pdbx_strand_id
1 'polypeptide(L)' 'VCTSCEDNAEANGFCVECVEWLCKTCIRAHQRVKFTKDHTVRQKEEVSPADLESANLS' A
#
# COMPACT_ATOMS: atom_id res chain seq x y z
N VAL A 1 -8.13 -4.45 -2.94
CA VAL A 1 -7.85 -5.62 -2.08
C VAL A 1 -6.45 -6.12 -2.43
N CYS A 2 -5.68 -6.57 -1.44
CA CYS A 2 -4.37 -7.17 -1.65
C CYS A 2 -4.52 -8.46 -2.46
N THR A 3 -3.65 -8.65 -3.45
CA THR A 3 -3.65 -9.82 -4.34
C THR A 3 -2.63 -10.88 -3.95
N SER A 4 -1.72 -10.56 -3.03
CA SER A 4 -0.60 -11.44 -2.64
C SER A 4 -0.74 -12.01 -1.23
N CYS A 5 -1.91 -11.85 -0.59
CA CYS A 5 -2.26 -12.54 0.66
C CYS A 5 -3.68 -13.09 0.62
N GLU A 6 -3.96 -14.08 1.47
CA GLU A 6 -5.27 -14.73 1.59
C GLU A 6 -6.25 -13.95 2.48
N ASP A 7 -5.77 -12.95 3.22
CA ASP A 7 -6.55 -12.20 4.22
C ASP A 7 -7.57 -11.22 3.60
N ASN A 8 -7.64 -11.11 2.27
CA ASN A 8 -8.38 -10.06 1.55
C ASN A 8 -8.19 -8.66 2.15
N ALA A 9 -6.98 -8.38 2.65
CA ALA A 9 -6.66 -7.10 3.28
C ALA A 9 -6.82 -5.93 2.28
N GLU A 10 -7.04 -4.72 2.81
CA GLU A 10 -7.04 -3.54 1.95
C GLU A 10 -5.67 -3.34 1.28
N ALA A 11 -5.68 -3.00 -0.01
CA ALA A 11 -4.45 -2.67 -0.73
C ALA A 11 -4.05 -1.23 -0.42
N ASN A 12 -2.81 -1.05 -0.01
CA ASN A 12 -2.23 0.26 0.32
C ASN A 12 -1.16 0.70 -0.69
N GLY A 13 -0.73 -0.18 -1.60
CA GLY A 13 0.20 0.17 -2.65
C GLY A 13 0.16 -0.80 -3.81
N PHE A 14 0.78 -0.38 -4.92
CA PHE A 14 0.86 -1.13 -6.16
C PHE A 14 2.33 -1.29 -6.57
N CYS A 15 2.78 -2.53 -6.73
CA CYS A 15 4.12 -2.84 -7.24
C CYS A 15 4.09 -2.81 -8.77
N VAL A 16 4.90 -1.96 -9.41
CA VAL A 16 4.85 -1.78 -10.86
C VAL A 16 5.50 -2.94 -11.63
N GLU A 17 6.48 -3.60 -11.02
CA GLU A 17 7.22 -4.72 -11.63
C GLU A 17 6.43 -6.02 -11.55
N CYS A 18 5.72 -6.25 -10.44
CA CYS A 18 4.85 -7.42 -10.28
C CYS A 18 3.44 -7.20 -10.85
N VAL A 19 3.04 -5.94 -11.04
CA VAL A 19 1.69 -5.56 -11.47
C VAL A 19 0.63 -6.03 -10.47
N GLU A 20 0.94 -5.92 -9.17
CA GLU A 20 0.13 -6.45 -8.07
C GLU A 20 -0.22 -5.39 -7.02
N TRP A 21 -1.40 -5.55 -6.39
CA TRP A 21 -1.85 -4.73 -5.28
C TRP A 21 -1.46 -5.35 -3.95
N LEU A 22 -0.78 -4.59 -3.10
CA LEU A 22 -0.20 -5.07 -1.85
C LEU A 22 -0.78 -4.29 -0.66
N CYS A 23 -1.12 -4.99 0.43
CA CYS A 23 -1.40 -4.36 1.72
C CYS A 23 -0.09 -3.94 2.42
N LYS A 24 -0.18 -3.16 3.50
CA LYS A 24 0.99 -2.73 4.30
C LYS A 24 1.93 -3.88 4.68
N THR A 25 1.40 -5.04 5.06
CA THR A 25 2.22 -6.21 5.43
C THR A 25 2.94 -6.80 4.23
N CYS A 26 2.24 -6.98 3.11
CA CYS A 26 2.82 -7.51 1.88
C CYS A 26 3.88 -6.55 1.32
N ILE A 27 3.69 -5.23 1.36
CA ILE A 27 4.71 -4.24 0.95
C ILE A 27 5.99 -4.41 1.77
N ARG A 28 5.89 -4.53 3.10
CA ARG A 28 7.06 -4.74 3.98
C ARG A 28 7.77 -6.04 3.68
N ALA A 29 7.03 -7.12 3.40
CA ALA A 29 7.62 -8.39 2.99
C ALA A 29 8.31 -8.26 1.63
N HIS A 30 7.65 -7.61 0.66
CA HIS A 30 8.17 -7.34 -0.68
C HIS A 30 9.52 -6.63 -0.63
N GLN A 31 9.63 -5.63 0.23
CA GLN A 31 10.85 -4.83 0.41
C GLN A 31 11.98 -5.58 1.15
N ARG A 32 11.70 -6.72 1.77
CA ARG A 32 12.70 -7.55 2.48
C ARG A 32 13.22 -8.71 1.65
N VAL A 33 12.39 -9.25 0.76
CA VAL A 33 12.76 -10.38 -0.09
C VAL A 33 13.78 -9.93 -1.13
N LYS A 34 14.91 -10.64 -1.21
CA LYS A 34 16.07 -10.28 -2.06
C LYS A 34 15.72 -9.95 -3.52
N PHE A 35 14.67 -10.57 -4.07
CA PHE A 35 14.27 -10.38 -5.46
C PHE A 35 13.38 -9.16 -5.68
N THR A 36 12.53 -8.85 -4.70
CA THR A 36 11.51 -7.80 -4.81
C THR A 36 11.85 -6.56 -4.00
N LYS A 37 12.97 -6.56 -3.27
CA LYS A 37 13.37 -5.46 -2.39
C LYS A 37 13.59 -4.14 -3.12
N ASP A 38 14.00 -4.20 -4.38
CA ASP A 38 14.32 -3.06 -5.22
C ASP A 38 13.16 -2.70 -6.16
N HIS A 39 11.99 -3.34 -5.98
CA HIS A 39 10.78 -3.03 -6.75
C HIS A 39 10.15 -1.72 -6.28
N THR A 40 9.60 -0.97 -7.23
CA THR A 40 8.93 0.30 -7.00
C THR A 40 7.47 0.04 -6.63
N VAL A 41 7.14 0.33 -5.37
CA VAL A 41 5.75 0.30 -4.88
C VAL A 41 5.20 1.73 -4.81
N ARG A 42 4.18 2.03 -5.61
CA ARG A 42 3.43 3.28 -5.52
C ARG A 42 2.38 3.19 -4.42
N GLN A 43 2.38 4.12 -3.48
CA GLN A 43 1.35 4.15 -2.45
C GLN A 43 0.02 4.61 -3.04
N LYS A 44 -1.07 3.99 -2.59
CA LYS A 44 -2.42 4.46 -2.82
C LYS A 44 -2.67 5.46 -1.69
N GLU A 45 -2.61 6.74 -2.00
CA GLU A 45 -2.50 7.86 -1.06
C GLU A 45 -3.31 7.65 0.24
N GLU A 46 -2.62 7.75 1.39
CA GLU A 46 -3.22 7.79 2.72
C GLU A 46 -3.93 9.14 2.91
N VAL A 47 -5.15 9.28 2.38
CA VAL A 47 -6.06 10.32 2.86
C VAL A 47 -6.56 9.87 4.22
N SER A 48 -5.98 10.41 5.28
CA SER A 48 -6.48 10.19 6.63
C SER A 48 -7.82 10.97 6.76
N PRO A 49 -8.88 10.37 7.34
CA PRO A 49 -10.10 11.12 7.66
C PRO A 49 -9.84 12.33 8.57
N ALA A 50 -8.71 12.35 9.29
CA ALA A 50 -8.31 13.44 10.16
C ALA A 50 -7.90 14.72 9.40
N ASP A 51 -7.45 14.60 8.15
CA ASP A 51 -7.09 15.76 7.32
C ASP A 51 -8.33 16.47 6.73
N LEU A 52 -9.50 15.83 6.72
CA LEU A 52 -10.75 16.48 6.31
C LEU A 52 -11.41 17.32 7.43
N GLU A 53 -11.11 17.04 8.70
CA GLU A 53 -11.80 17.69 9.83
C GLU A 53 -11.17 19.04 10.24
N SER A 54 -9.98 19.36 9.73
CA SER A 54 -9.31 20.65 10.00
C SER A 54 -9.72 21.79 9.04
N ALA A 55 -10.53 21.52 8.02
CA ALA A 55 -10.95 22.51 7.02
C ALA A 55 -12.34 23.13 7.28
N ASN A 56 -13.01 22.80 8.39
CA ASN A 56 -14.37 23.29 8.68
C ASN A 56 -14.52 23.96 10.05
N LEU A 57 -13.49 24.71 10.46
CA LEU A 57 -13.63 25.72 11.51
C LEU A 57 -13.11 27.06 10.96
N SER A 58 -13.92 27.69 10.12
CA SER A 58 -13.82 29.11 9.74
C SER A 58 -15.14 29.80 10.06
#